data_AF-A0A979EW90-F1
#
_entry.id   AF-A0A979EW90-F1
#
_cell.length_a   1.000
_cell.length_b   1.000
_cell.length_c   1.000
_cell.angle_alpha   90.00
_cell.angle_beta   90.00
_cell.angle_gamma   90.00
#
_symmetry.space_group_name_H-M   'P 1'
#
loop_
_entity.id
_entity.type
_entity.pdbx_description
1 polymer ?
#
loop_
_entity_poly.entity_id
_entity_poly.type
_entity_poly.pdbx_seq_one_letter_code
_entity_poly.pdbx_strand_id
1 'polypeptide(L)'
;MFHHKAQSGCVRETVATLLKAKQERHSAGSEAKPPPFQYILCAATSPAVKLHEETLTYLNQGQSYEIRMLNRKLLECTHVSSKWVKSTVRVVFHDRRLQYSEYQQLEGWSWNRPGDRILDLDTTLSVGIIEPQANPLQLNTFEFLWDPIKNASIFIQVNCISTEFTPRKHGGEKGVPFRIQVDTFIQNEHGEYLEQVHSSSCQIKVFKPKGAYRRLKTDREKIEKKSLQEREKYQPSFETTVLTECSPWPDGTSINSVSSTLSPICHISTSHNFTDGDDRDCSLNQQRELLLPSCSAQLVPSLSHQEAQEWLCQNRFSSFCRLFSKFSGADLFKMSRNYFVQICGPADGIRLFNAIKGRCIQPCLTVYVSLQKNKNQPNSKPCSDDDKGQWGYTSWFQMR
;
A
#
# COMPACT_ATOMS: atom_id res chain seq x y z
N MET A 1 -16.93 -8.49 -47.54
CA MET A 1 -15.46 -8.55 -47.41
C MET A 1 -14.92 -7.13 -47.60
N PHE A 2 -14.84 -6.34 -46.51
CA PHE A 2 -14.19 -5.02 -46.54
C PHE A 2 -13.41 -4.84 -45.25
N HIS A 3 -12.10 -4.65 -45.40
CA HIS A 3 -11.10 -4.52 -44.36
C HIS A 3 -11.13 -3.12 -43.73
N HIS A 4 -11.20 -3.05 -42.39
CA HIS A 4 -10.81 -1.87 -41.62
C HIS A 4 -9.28 -1.82 -41.49
N LYS A 5 -8.66 -0.73 -41.96
CA LYS A 5 -7.24 -0.44 -41.77
C LYS A 5 -7.10 0.76 -40.80
N ALA A 6 -6.25 0.53 -39.80
CA ALA A 6 -5.87 1.32 -38.63
C ALA A 6 -5.82 2.86 -38.74
N GLN A 7 -6.40 3.54 -37.74
CA GLN A 7 -6.02 4.87 -37.28
C GLN A 7 -4.85 4.75 -36.29
N SER A 8 -3.60 4.89 -36.76
CA SER A 8 -2.42 5.00 -35.87
C SER A 8 -1.74 6.37 -35.93
N GLY A 9 -2.29 7.33 -36.69
CA GLY A 9 -1.67 8.66 -36.91
C GLY A 9 -2.06 9.74 -35.90
N CYS A 10 -3.26 9.68 -35.32
CA CYS A 10 -3.84 10.81 -34.58
C CYS A 10 -3.29 10.99 -33.15
N VAL A 11 -2.72 9.96 -32.54
CA VAL A 11 -2.31 10.00 -31.11
C VAL A 11 -0.97 10.74 -30.89
N ARG A 12 -0.09 10.80 -31.90
CA ARG A 12 1.22 11.47 -31.76
C ARG A 12 1.11 13.00 -31.75
N GLU A 13 0.18 13.56 -32.53
CA GLU A 13 -0.01 15.02 -32.62
C GLU A 13 -0.60 15.60 -31.32
N THR A 14 -1.54 14.91 -30.68
CA THR A 14 -2.18 15.42 -29.44
C THR A 14 -1.20 15.51 -28.26
N VAL A 15 -0.25 14.57 -28.15
CA VAL A 15 0.78 14.58 -27.09
C VAL A 15 1.79 15.71 -27.31
N ALA A 16 2.20 15.96 -28.56
CA ALA A 16 3.09 17.06 -28.89
C ALA A 16 2.45 18.43 -28.57
N THR A 17 1.16 18.61 -28.88
CA THR A 17 0.42 19.83 -28.55
C THR A 17 0.24 20.01 -27.03
N LEU A 18 0.05 18.93 -26.26
CA LEU A 18 0.00 18.97 -24.79
C LEU A 18 1.34 19.35 -24.14
N LEU A 19 2.45 18.82 -24.67
CA LEU A 19 3.79 19.22 -24.23
C LEU A 19 4.05 20.70 -24.53
N LYS A 20 3.63 21.18 -25.70
CA LYS A 20 3.78 22.59 -26.11
C LYS A 20 2.92 23.54 -25.26
N ALA A 21 1.67 23.17 -24.98
CA ALA A 21 0.76 23.97 -24.16
C ALA A 21 1.15 24.04 -22.67
N LYS A 22 1.89 23.04 -22.16
CA LYS A 22 2.51 23.11 -20.82
C LYS A 22 3.80 23.94 -20.83
N GLN A 23 4.62 23.83 -21.89
CA GLN A 23 5.84 24.63 -22.05
C GLN A 23 5.56 26.13 -22.04
N GLU A 24 4.47 26.57 -22.68
CA GLU A 24 4.07 27.99 -22.78
C GLU A 24 3.48 28.55 -21.47
N ARG A 25 3.01 27.71 -20.54
CA ARG A 25 2.49 28.19 -19.22
C ARG A 25 3.52 28.17 -18.11
N HIS A 26 4.65 27.50 -18.29
CA HIS A 26 5.77 27.48 -17.34
C HIS A 26 6.88 28.50 -17.70
N SER A 27 6.69 29.36 -18.70
CA SER A 27 7.64 30.43 -19.04
C SER A 27 7.58 31.65 -18.10
N ALA A 28 7.06 31.48 -16.87
CA ALA A 28 7.12 32.48 -15.82
C ALA A 28 7.51 31.80 -14.49
N GLY A 29 8.81 31.54 -14.32
CA GLY A 29 9.43 31.34 -13.02
C GLY A 29 9.51 29.89 -12.51
N SER A 30 10.41 29.09 -13.08
CA SER A 30 11.27 28.10 -12.38
C SER A 30 11.97 27.24 -13.45
N GLU A 31 13.30 27.27 -13.52
CA GLU A 31 14.12 26.32 -14.30
C GLU A 31 14.07 24.91 -13.65
N ALA A 32 12.88 24.36 -13.44
CA ALA A 32 12.72 23.01 -12.96
C ALA A 32 13.05 22.03 -14.11
N LYS A 33 14.14 21.28 -13.94
CA LYS A 33 14.50 20.19 -14.86
C LYS A 33 13.29 19.27 -15.03
N PRO A 34 12.95 18.84 -16.27
CA PRO A 34 11.81 17.96 -16.49
C PRO A 34 12.03 16.62 -15.77
N PRO A 35 10.97 16.03 -15.18
CA PRO A 35 11.09 14.79 -14.43
C PRO A 35 11.51 13.64 -15.36
N PRO A 36 12.30 12.66 -14.86
CA PRO A 36 12.83 11.56 -15.67
C PRO A 36 11.71 10.69 -16.27
N PHE A 37 10.66 10.45 -15.49
CA PHE A 37 9.50 9.69 -15.93
C PHE A 37 8.28 10.60 -16.07
N GLN A 38 7.37 10.22 -16.96
CA GLN A 38 6.08 10.85 -17.12
C GLN A 38 5.01 9.77 -17.23
N TYR A 39 3.91 9.95 -16.51
CA TYR A 39 2.77 9.05 -16.57
C TYR A 39 1.53 9.80 -17.05
N ILE A 40 0.79 9.19 -17.96
CA ILE A 40 -0.40 9.79 -18.57
C ILE A 40 -1.57 8.82 -18.44
N LEU A 41 -2.55 9.18 -17.63
CA LEU A 41 -3.84 8.51 -17.55
C LEU A 41 -4.70 8.96 -18.74
N CYS A 42 -5.10 8.02 -19.60
CA CYS A 42 -5.95 8.27 -20.76
C CYS A 42 -7.43 8.41 -20.35
N ALA A 43 -7.72 9.41 -19.53
CA ALA A 43 -9.06 9.81 -19.13
C ALA A 43 -9.15 11.34 -19.00
N ALA A 44 -10.34 11.89 -19.26
CA ALA A 44 -10.52 13.33 -19.36
C ALA A 44 -10.52 14.04 -18.01
N THR A 45 -9.87 15.21 -17.95
CA THR A 45 -9.90 16.09 -16.78
C THR A 45 -11.21 16.86 -16.71
N SER A 46 -11.69 17.11 -15.49
CA SER A 46 -12.90 17.87 -15.25
C SER A 46 -12.70 19.36 -15.57
N PRO A 47 -13.61 20.00 -16.33
CA PRO A 47 -13.58 21.45 -16.57
C PRO A 47 -13.99 22.25 -15.33
N ALA A 48 -14.53 21.61 -14.29
CA ALA A 48 -15.08 22.29 -13.11
C ALA A 48 -14.05 22.53 -11.99
N VAL A 49 -12.77 22.28 -12.26
CA VAL A 49 -11.66 22.49 -11.30
C VAL A 49 -11.13 23.92 -11.44
N LYS A 50 -10.86 24.60 -10.32
CA LYS A 50 -10.31 25.97 -10.35
C LYS A 50 -8.81 25.97 -10.72
N LEU A 51 -8.31 27.10 -11.23
CA LEU A 51 -6.90 27.23 -11.65
C LEU A 51 -5.87 26.87 -10.56
N HIS A 52 -6.15 27.17 -9.30
CA HIS A 52 -5.25 26.94 -8.17
C HIS A 52 -5.45 25.57 -7.49
N GLU A 53 -6.32 24.72 -8.03
CA GLU A 53 -6.59 23.38 -7.51
C GLU A 53 -5.88 22.32 -8.37
N GLU A 54 -5.64 21.15 -7.82
CA GLU A 54 -5.09 20.02 -8.60
C GLU A 54 -6.14 19.49 -9.58
N THR A 55 -5.71 19.07 -10.78
CA THR A 55 -6.61 18.50 -11.79
C THR A 55 -7.34 17.27 -11.23
N LEU A 56 -8.63 17.15 -11.54
CA LEU A 56 -9.48 16.04 -11.12
C LEU A 56 -9.99 15.27 -12.33
N THR A 57 -9.87 13.94 -12.29
CA THR A 57 -10.27 13.04 -13.39
C THR A 57 -11.45 12.17 -12.97
N TYR A 58 -12.40 11.94 -13.87
CA TYR A 58 -13.58 11.11 -13.57
C TYR A 58 -13.45 9.73 -14.20
N LEU A 59 -13.53 8.69 -13.36
CA LEU A 59 -13.47 7.29 -13.78
C LEU A 59 -14.79 6.57 -13.46
N ASN A 60 -15.10 5.54 -14.22
CA ASN A 60 -16.20 4.62 -13.94
C ASN A 60 -15.69 3.37 -13.22
N GLN A 61 -16.46 2.92 -12.24
CA GLN A 61 -16.22 1.68 -11.52
C GLN A 61 -16.06 0.50 -12.48
N GLY A 62 -14.97 -0.27 -12.33
CA GLY A 62 -14.71 -1.49 -13.10
C GLY A 62 -14.44 -1.28 -14.59
N GLN A 63 -14.32 -0.04 -15.07
CA GLN A 63 -13.92 0.23 -16.45
C GLN A 63 -12.39 0.27 -16.55
N SER A 64 -11.84 -0.36 -17.60
CA SER A 64 -10.39 -0.30 -17.88
C SER A 64 -9.99 1.08 -18.40
N TYR A 65 -8.95 1.65 -17.79
CA TYR A 65 -8.32 2.91 -18.21
C TYR A 65 -6.82 2.70 -18.43
N GLU A 66 -6.30 3.23 -19.54
CA GLU A 66 -4.88 3.16 -19.88
C GLU A 66 -4.07 4.18 -19.07
N ILE A 67 -2.93 3.76 -18.53
CA ILE A 67 -1.86 4.63 -18.04
C ILE A 67 -0.61 4.34 -18.88
N ARG A 68 -0.14 5.37 -19.60
CA ARG A 68 1.09 5.31 -20.38
C ARG A 68 2.28 5.71 -19.52
N MET A 69 3.31 4.88 -19.52
CA MET A 69 4.57 5.03 -18.78
C MET A 69 5.66 5.48 -19.75
N LEU A 70 6.17 6.69 -19.59
CA LEU A 70 7.12 7.29 -20.52
C LEU A 70 8.42 7.69 -19.81
N ASN A 71 9.57 7.45 -20.44
CA ASN A 71 10.84 8.05 -20.03
C ASN A 71 11.15 9.28 -20.91
N ARG A 72 11.27 10.46 -20.30
CA ARG A 72 11.60 11.71 -21.02
C ARG A 72 13.09 11.99 -21.12
N LYS A 73 13.91 11.25 -20.38
CA LYS A 73 15.37 11.39 -20.33
C LYS A 73 16.07 10.14 -20.87
N LEU A 74 15.79 9.82 -22.13
CA LEU A 74 16.43 8.68 -22.81
C LEU A 74 17.98 8.78 -22.81
N LEU A 75 18.54 10.00 -22.80
CA LEU A 75 19.98 10.26 -22.88
C LEU A 75 20.71 10.34 -21.52
N GLU A 76 20.01 10.56 -20.40
CA GLU A 76 20.62 10.58 -19.05
C GLU A 76 20.44 9.25 -18.30
N CYS A 77 19.72 8.29 -18.90
CA CYS A 77 19.48 6.97 -18.35
C CYS A 77 20.69 6.02 -18.49
N THR A 78 21.91 6.55 -18.60
CA THR A 78 23.16 5.76 -18.55
C THR A 78 23.51 5.34 -17.12
N HIS A 79 22.87 5.95 -16.11
CA HIS A 79 23.09 5.64 -14.69
C HIS A 79 22.12 4.56 -14.14
N VAL A 80 21.10 4.16 -14.91
CA VAL A 80 20.27 3.00 -14.56
C VAL A 80 20.98 1.78 -15.14
N SER A 81 21.80 1.12 -14.32
CA SER A 81 22.52 -0.09 -14.74
C SER A 81 21.56 -1.24 -15.11
N SER A 82 20.32 -1.18 -14.63
CA SER A 82 19.29 -2.19 -14.83
C SER A 82 18.49 -1.96 -16.13
N LYS A 83 18.32 -3.03 -16.90
CA LYS A 83 17.48 -3.05 -18.12
C LYS A 83 16.01 -2.71 -17.83
N TRP A 84 15.57 -2.90 -16.59
CA TRP A 84 14.18 -2.76 -16.16
C TRP A 84 14.09 -1.85 -14.95
N VAL A 85 12.94 -1.19 -14.79
CA VAL A 85 12.57 -0.46 -13.57
C VAL A 85 11.30 -1.08 -12.99
N LYS A 86 11.15 -1.04 -11.67
CA LYS A 86 9.93 -1.48 -10.99
C LYS A 86 9.01 -0.30 -10.80
N SER A 87 7.73 -0.45 -11.09
CA SER A 87 6.72 0.53 -10.70
C SER A 87 5.65 -0.10 -9.82
N THR A 88 5.28 0.63 -8.78
CA THR A 88 4.15 0.31 -7.90
C THR A 88 3.03 1.32 -8.14
N VAL A 89 1.83 0.83 -8.41
CA VAL A 89 0.64 1.65 -8.63
C VAL A 89 -0.33 1.45 -7.48
N ARG A 90 -0.81 2.56 -6.91
CA ARG A 90 -1.66 2.57 -5.72
C ARG A 90 -2.87 3.48 -5.90
N VAL A 91 -4.02 3.07 -5.37
CA VAL A 91 -5.17 3.96 -5.13
C VAL A 91 -5.22 4.28 -3.64
N VAL A 92 -5.05 5.55 -3.30
CA VAL A 92 -5.04 6.03 -1.90
C VAL A 92 -6.07 7.13 -1.70
N PHE A 93 -6.49 7.38 -0.47
CA PHE A 93 -7.35 8.53 -0.19
C PHE A 93 -6.60 9.85 -0.43
N HIS A 94 -7.26 10.85 -1.02
CA HIS A 94 -6.70 12.21 -1.08
C HIS A 94 -6.87 12.96 0.26
N ASP A 95 -7.97 12.69 0.99
CA ASP A 95 -8.24 13.30 2.29
C ASP A 95 -7.36 12.69 3.39
N ARG A 96 -6.53 13.53 4.04
CA ARG A 96 -5.62 13.11 5.12
C ARG A 96 -6.32 12.36 6.26
N ARG A 97 -7.53 12.75 6.65
CA ARG A 97 -8.27 12.06 7.72
C ARG A 97 -8.60 10.63 7.34
N LEU A 98 -8.92 10.39 6.07
CA LEU A 98 -9.19 9.06 5.56
C LEU A 98 -7.92 8.26 5.32
N GLN A 99 -6.78 8.91 5.03
CA GLN A 99 -5.47 8.24 5.00
C GLN A 99 -5.11 7.64 6.37
N TYR A 100 -5.34 8.36 7.48
CA TYR A 100 -5.08 7.82 8.84
C TYR A 100 -5.94 6.60 9.20
N SER A 101 -7.12 6.49 8.60
CA SER A 101 -8.05 5.37 8.80
C SER A 101 -8.13 4.47 7.57
N GLU A 102 -7.15 4.53 6.65
CA GLU A 102 -7.24 3.91 5.33
C GLU A 102 -7.47 2.41 5.46
N TYR A 103 -6.67 1.73 6.28
CA TYR A 103 -6.83 0.30 6.55
C TYR A 103 -8.29 -0.05 6.93
N GLN A 104 -8.90 0.70 7.85
CA GLN A 104 -10.28 0.47 8.29
C GLN A 104 -11.31 0.74 7.17
N GLN A 105 -11.06 1.76 6.34
CA GLN A 105 -11.92 2.08 5.19
C GLN A 105 -11.87 0.98 4.12
N LEU A 106 -10.67 0.51 3.77
CA LEU A 106 -10.49 -0.53 2.76
C LEU A 106 -10.99 -1.89 3.28
N GLU A 107 -10.73 -2.22 4.55
CA GLU A 107 -11.25 -3.41 5.21
C GLU A 107 -12.79 -3.38 5.22
N GLY A 108 -13.39 -2.27 5.65
CA GLY A 108 -14.85 -2.06 5.63
C GLY A 108 -15.47 -2.19 4.23
N TRP A 109 -14.74 -1.79 3.19
CA TRP A 109 -15.16 -1.98 1.79
C TRP A 109 -15.11 -3.47 1.39
N SER A 110 -14.05 -4.18 1.78
CA SER A 110 -13.85 -5.61 1.46
C SER A 110 -14.88 -6.54 2.10
N TRP A 111 -15.39 -6.23 3.30
CA TRP A 111 -16.42 -7.02 3.98
C TRP A 111 -17.70 -7.19 3.16
N ASN A 112 -18.04 -6.19 2.34
CA ASN A 112 -19.23 -6.24 1.48
C ASN A 112 -18.94 -6.83 0.09
N ARG A 113 -17.66 -7.13 -0.19
CA ARG A 113 -17.15 -7.56 -1.50
C ARG A 113 -16.01 -8.58 -1.33
N PRO A 114 -16.31 -9.76 -0.78
CA PRO A 114 -15.29 -10.76 -0.54
C PRO A 114 -14.66 -11.21 -1.87
N GLY A 115 -13.33 -11.08 -1.98
CA GLY A 115 -12.58 -11.47 -3.17
C GLY A 115 -12.35 -10.35 -4.19
N ASP A 116 -13.08 -9.23 -4.11
CA ASP A 116 -12.82 -8.10 -5.00
C ASP A 116 -11.61 -7.30 -4.53
N ARG A 117 -10.81 -6.82 -5.48
CA ARG A 117 -9.74 -5.86 -5.24
C ARG A 117 -10.23 -4.45 -5.50
N ILE A 118 -9.62 -3.46 -4.85
CA ILE A 118 -9.94 -2.04 -5.08
C ILE A 118 -9.33 -1.57 -6.40
N LEU A 119 -8.13 -2.06 -6.69
CA LEU A 119 -7.36 -1.75 -7.88
C LEU A 119 -6.91 -3.05 -8.55
N ASP A 120 -7.35 -3.25 -9.78
CA ASP A 120 -6.95 -4.36 -10.64
C ASP A 120 -6.10 -3.87 -11.83
N LEU A 121 -5.20 -4.76 -12.26
CA LEU A 121 -4.40 -4.63 -13.47
C LEU A 121 -4.93 -5.61 -14.52
N ASP A 122 -5.39 -5.09 -15.65
CA ASP A 122 -5.77 -5.88 -16.80
C ASP A 122 -4.51 -6.25 -17.60
N THR A 123 -3.93 -7.40 -17.27
CA THR A 123 -2.71 -7.90 -17.93
C THR A 123 -2.94 -8.25 -19.40
N THR A 124 -4.18 -8.47 -19.82
CA THR A 124 -4.50 -8.84 -21.22
C THR A 124 -4.46 -7.64 -22.16
N LEU A 125 -4.83 -6.46 -21.66
CA LEU A 125 -4.75 -5.20 -22.41
C LEU A 125 -3.40 -4.49 -22.25
N SER A 126 -2.67 -4.78 -21.18
CA SER A 126 -1.39 -4.14 -20.86
C SER A 126 -0.26 -4.61 -21.77
N VAL A 127 0.67 -3.70 -22.10
CA VAL A 127 1.78 -3.93 -23.04
C VAL A 127 3.09 -3.40 -22.45
N GLY A 128 4.17 -4.17 -22.59
CA GLY A 128 5.51 -3.75 -22.17
C GLY A 128 5.79 -3.92 -20.68
N ILE A 129 4.96 -4.69 -19.96
CA ILE A 129 5.15 -5.04 -18.56
C ILE A 129 5.61 -6.50 -18.41
N ILE A 130 6.38 -6.76 -17.36
CA ILE A 130 6.79 -8.10 -16.94
C ILE A 130 6.55 -8.27 -15.44
N GLU A 131 6.39 -9.53 -15.02
CA GLU A 131 6.23 -9.92 -13.61
C GLU A 131 5.18 -9.06 -12.86
N PRO A 132 3.93 -8.94 -13.35
CA PRO A 132 2.89 -8.27 -12.60
C PRO A 132 2.62 -9.01 -11.28
N GLN A 133 2.68 -8.28 -10.17
CA GLN A 133 2.49 -8.80 -8.82
C GLN A 133 1.40 -8.01 -8.09
N ALA A 134 0.39 -8.72 -7.60
CA ALA A 134 -0.70 -8.14 -6.82
C ALA A 134 -0.82 -8.92 -5.51
N ASN A 135 -0.38 -8.32 -4.40
CA ASN A 135 -0.48 -8.96 -3.09
C ASN A 135 -1.97 -9.07 -2.69
N PRO A 136 -2.49 -10.28 -2.37
CA PRO A 136 -3.89 -10.47 -1.96
C PRO A 136 -4.30 -9.63 -0.74
N LEU A 137 -3.35 -9.27 0.14
CA LEU A 137 -3.61 -8.46 1.33
C LEU A 137 -3.61 -6.95 1.05
N GLN A 138 -3.04 -6.52 -0.07
CA GLN A 138 -2.98 -5.11 -0.46
C GLN A 138 -3.95 -4.88 -1.63
N LEU A 139 -5.24 -4.72 -1.31
CA LEU A 139 -6.32 -4.65 -2.31
C LEU A 139 -6.22 -3.44 -3.26
N ASN A 140 -5.51 -2.39 -2.86
CA ASN A 140 -5.43 -1.11 -3.56
C ASN A 140 -4.08 -0.89 -4.28
N THR A 141 -3.25 -1.93 -4.40
CA THR A 141 -1.88 -1.83 -4.91
C THR A 141 -1.51 -2.99 -5.83
N PHE A 142 -0.69 -2.74 -6.84
CA PHE A 142 0.03 -3.78 -7.59
C PHE A 142 1.40 -3.24 -8.07
N GLU A 143 2.31 -4.15 -8.40
CA GLU A 143 3.67 -3.87 -8.89
C GLU A 143 3.93 -4.58 -10.21
N PHE A 144 4.85 -4.06 -11.02
CA PHE A 144 5.33 -4.69 -12.25
C PHE A 144 6.69 -4.10 -12.63
N LEU A 145 7.44 -4.79 -13.51
CA LEU A 145 8.63 -4.21 -14.13
C LEU A 145 8.35 -3.80 -15.57
N TRP A 146 9.06 -2.79 -16.07
CA TRP A 146 8.96 -2.34 -17.45
C TRP A 146 10.25 -1.71 -17.96
N ASP A 147 10.41 -1.66 -19.28
CA ASP A 147 11.61 -1.17 -19.95
C ASP A 147 11.44 0.33 -20.24
N PRO A 148 12.23 1.21 -19.60
CA PRO A 148 12.10 2.65 -19.76
C PRO A 148 12.48 3.15 -21.16
N ILE A 149 13.22 2.37 -21.95
CA ILE A 149 13.57 2.70 -23.34
C ILE A 149 12.39 2.40 -24.27
N LYS A 150 11.67 1.31 -24.01
CA LYS A 150 10.53 0.88 -24.84
C LYS A 150 9.21 1.52 -24.44
N ASN A 151 9.14 2.14 -23.26
CA ASN A 151 7.91 2.57 -22.62
C ASN A 151 6.99 1.37 -22.30
N ALA A 152 5.95 1.63 -21.52
CA ALA A 152 4.92 0.66 -21.22
C ALA A 152 3.54 1.29 -21.17
N SER A 153 2.52 0.46 -21.29
CA SER A 153 1.13 0.86 -21.13
C SER A 153 0.41 -0.17 -20.27
N ILE A 154 -0.20 0.29 -19.17
CA ILE A 154 -0.97 -0.55 -18.26
C ILE A 154 -2.45 -0.17 -18.33
N PHE A 155 -3.32 -1.15 -18.20
CA PHE A 155 -4.76 -0.94 -18.11
C PHE A 155 -5.22 -1.25 -16.68
N ILE A 156 -5.81 -0.27 -16.02
CA ILE A 156 -6.26 -0.39 -14.63
C ILE A 156 -7.77 -0.36 -14.52
N GLN A 157 -8.31 -1.04 -13.52
CA GLN A 157 -9.71 -0.96 -13.12
C GLN A 157 -9.80 -0.56 -11.65
N VAL A 158 -10.59 0.47 -11.35
CA VAL A 158 -10.86 0.89 -9.98
C VAL A 158 -12.27 0.46 -9.60
N ASN A 159 -12.40 -0.40 -8.60
CA ASN A 159 -13.66 -1.08 -8.27
C ASN A 159 -14.42 -0.43 -7.12
N CYS A 160 -13.80 0.49 -6.39
CA CYS A 160 -14.45 1.24 -5.32
C CYS A 160 -15.00 2.58 -5.84
N ILE A 161 -16.14 3.04 -5.31
CA ILE A 161 -16.76 4.31 -5.72
C ILE A 161 -16.55 5.36 -4.64
N SER A 162 -16.30 6.59 -5.06
CA SER A 162 -16.06 7.73 -4.16
C SER A 162 -17.16 7.98 -3.13
N THR A 163 -18.42 7.64 -3.40
CA THR A 163 -19.53 7.84 -2.46
C THR A 163 -19.65 6.76 -1.40
N GLU A 164 -18.96 5.62 -1.55
CA GLU A 164 -19.02 4.53 -0.57
C GLU A 164 -18.26 4.84 0.72
N PHE A 165 -17.32 5.79 0.63
CA PHE A 165 -16.48 6.23 1.73
C PHE A 165 -16.96 7.53 2.36
N THR A 166 -18.19 7.98 2.03
CA THR A 166 -18.81 9.12 2.73
C THR A 166 -19.56 8.62 3.98
N PRO A 167 -19.69 9.46 5.03
CA PRO A 167 -20.33 9.06 6.28
C PRO A 167 -21.76 8.53 6.10
N ARG A 168 -22.55 9.11 5.18
CA ARG A 168 -23.93 8.67 4.99
C ARG A 168 -24.07 7.45 4.09
N LYS A 169 -23.01 6.98 3.41
CA LYS A 169 -22.92 5.82 2.47
C LYS A 169 -23.98 5.73 1.34
N HIS A 170 -25.09 6.43 1.48
CA HIS A 170 -26.20 6.54 0.55
C HIS A 170 -26.02 7.84 -0.26
N GLY A 171 -26.54 7.84 -1.49
CA GLY A 171 -26.37 8.95 -2.43
C GLY A 171 -26.84 10.31 -1.88
N GLY A 172 -26.27 11.39 -2.41
CA GLY A 172 -26.62 12.77 -2.05
C GLY A 172 -25.46 13.57 -1.46
N GLU A 173 -24.41 12.90 -0.98
CA GLU A 173 -23.18 13.55 -0.53
C GLU A 173 -22.12 13.64 -1.63
N LYS A 174 -21.24 14.65 -1.54
CA LYS A 174 -20.08 14.78 -2.41
C LYS A 174 -19.12 13.62 -2.10
N GLY A 175 -18.97 12.69 -3.05
CA GLY A 175 -18.03 11.57 -2.91
C GLY A 175 -16.59 12.00 -2.59
N VAL A 176 -15.86 11.14 -1.89
CA VAL A 176 -14.46 11.34 -1.49
C VAL A 176 -13.52 11.19 -2.72
N PRO A 177 -12.58 12.12 -2.95
CA PRO A 177 -11.57 11.96 -3.98
C PRO A 177 -10.48 10.96 -3.56
N PHE A 178 -9.97 10.21 -4.54
CA PHE A 178 -8.79 9.36 -4.39
C PHE A 178 -7.62 9.93 -5.17
N ARG A 179 -6.42 9.39 -4.94
CA ARG A 179 -5.27 9.58 -5.82
C ARG A 179 -4.86 8.24 -6.41
N ILE A 180 -4.59 8.22 -7.71
CA ILE A 180 -3.76 7.18 -8.30
C ILE A 180 -2.33 7.68 -8.17
N GLN A 181 -1.47 6.90 -7.52
CA GLN A 181 -0.05 7.18 -7.36
C GLN A 181 0.77 6.11 -8.05
N VAL A 182 1.83 6.54 -8.75
CA VAL A 182 2.81 5.69 -9.43
C VAL A 182 4.19 6.01 -8.88
N ASP A 183 4.77 5.06 -8.16
CA ASP A 183 6.12 5.13 -7.63
C ASP A 183 7.03 4.23 -8.46
N THR A 184 8.19 4.73 -8.91
CA THR A 184 9.16 3.98 -9.73
C THR A 184 10.49 3.84 -8.99
N PHE A 185 11.03 2.63 -9.03
CA PHE A 185 12.21 2.18 -8.32
C PHE A 185 13.22 1.56 -9.30
N ILE A 186 14.50 1.79 -9.03
CA ILE A 186 15.62 1.15 -9.73
C ILE A 186 16.29 0.12 -8.81
N GLN A 187 17.13 -0.73 -9.39
CA GLN A 187 17.92 -1.68 -8.61
C GLN A 187 19.01 -0.95 -7.83
N ASN A 188 19.15 -1.28 -6.55
CA ASN A 188 20.31 -0.92 -5.75
C ASN A 188 21.53 -1.78 -6.15
N GLU A 189 22.68 -1.54 -5.52
CA GLU A 189 23.93 -2.30 -5.74
C GLU A 189 23.78 -3.81 -5.49
N HIS A 190 22.76 -4.24 -4.73
CA HIS A 190 22.45 -5.63 -4.42
C HIS A 190 21.42 -6.26 -5.38
N GLY A 191 20.97 -5.53 -6.40
CA GLY A 191 20.00 -6.01 -7.39
C GLY A 191 18.53 -5.91 -6.95
N GLU A 192 18.25 -5.30 -5.80
CA GLU A 192 16.91 -5.15 -5.24
C GLU A 192 16.28 -3.81 -5.64
N TYR A 193 15.00 -3.81 -6.01
CA TYR A 193 14.26 -2.60 -6.39
C TYR A 193 13.78 -1.79 -5.18
N LEU A 194 14.71 -1.22 -4.42
CA LEU A 194 14.45 -0.42 -3.22
C LEU A 194 14.74 1.07 -3.39
N GLU A 195 15.54 1.45 -4.38
CA GLU A 195 15.90 2.85 -4.61
C GLU A 195 14.79 3.54 -5.41
N GLN A 196 14.00 4.39 -4.73
CA GLN A 196 12.94 5.15 -5.38
C GLN A 196 13.51 6.36 -6.13
N VAL A 197 13.19 6.45 -7.41
CA VAL A 197 13.70 7.51 -8.30
C VAL A 197 12.66 8.54 -8.71
N HIS A 198 11.37 8.18 -8.64
CA HIS A 198 10.30 9.09 -9.05
C HIS A 198 8.96 8.70 -8.46
N SER A 199 8.13 9.70 -8.16
CA SER A 199 6.75 9.53 -7.72
C SER A 199 5.86 10.55 -8.40
N SER A 200 4.68 10.13 -8.85
CA SER A 200 3.67 11.07 -9.32
C SER A 200 2.27 10.56 -9.04
N SER A 201 1.32 11.47 -8.93
CA SER A 201 -0.07 11.15 -8.71
C SER A 201 -1.03 12.05 -9.50
N CYS A 202 -2.29 11.64 -9.56
CA CYS A 202 -3.38 12.50 -9.98
C CYS A 202 -4.62 12.24 -9.15
N GLN A 203 -5.45 13.27 -8.94
CA GLN A 203 -6.73 13.08 -8.27
C GLN A 203 -7.76 12.45 -9.21
N ILE A 204 -8.49 11.49 -8.67
CA ILE A 204 -9.60 10.85 -9.35
C ILE A 204 -10.87 10.88 -8.51
N LYS A 205 -12.00 10.80 -9.18
CA LYS A 205 -13.30 10.51 -8.59
C LYS A 205 -13.95 9.38 -9.35
N VAL A 206 -14.31 8.33 -8.64
CA VAL A 206 -14.89 7.12 -9.23
C VAL A 206 -16.39 7.16 -9.07
N PHE A 207 -17.10 6.94 -10.18
CA PHE A 207 -18.55 6.91 -10.26
C PHE A 207 -19.05 5.51 -10.60
N LYS A 208 -20.35 5.26 -10.38
CA LYS A 208 -21.02 4.10 -10.99
C LYS A 208 -20.85 4.11 -12.52
N PRO A 209 -20.99 2.96 -13.20
CA PRO A 209 -20.90 2.88 -14.65
C PRO A 209 -21.71 3.96 -15.37
N LYS A 210 -21.10 4.57 -16.40
CA LYS A 210 -21.61 5.74 -17.16
C LYS A 210 -21.77 7.04 -16.35
N GLY A 211 -21.44 7.05 -15.06
CA GLY A 211 -21.55 8.21 -14.19
C GLY A 211 -20.50 9.29 -14.48
N ALA A 212 -19.28 8.89 -14.81
CA ALA A 212 -18.20 9.83 -15.14
C ALA A 212 -18.54 10.66 -16.39
N TYR A 213 -19.05 10.03 -17.44
CA TYR A 213 -19.45 10.71 -18.68
C TYR A 213 -20.58 11.72 -18.44
N ARG A 214 -21.64 11.29 -17.72
CA ARG A 214 -22.75 12.19 -17.33
C ARG A 214 -22.23 13.39 -16.55
N ARG A 215 -21.36 13.16 -15.58
CA ARG A 215 -20.77 14.22 -14.76
C ARG A 215 -19.94 15.19 -15.59
N LEU A 216 -19.08 14.69 -16.47
CA LEU A 216 -18.25 15.51 -17.35
C LEU A 216 -19.10 16.39 -18.27
N LYS A 217 -20.18 15.83 -18.84
CA LYS A 217 -21.13 16.58 -19.68
C LYS A 217 -21.82 17.70 -18.89
N THR A 218 -22.37 17.38 -17.72
CA THR A 218 -23.03 18.39 -16.85
C THR A 218 -22.05 19.48 -16.40
N ASP A 219 -20.82 19.11 -16.05
CA ASP A 219 -19.81 20.08 -15.63
C ASP A 219 -19.40 20.98 -16.81
N ARG A 220 -19.27 20.44 -18.04
CA ARG A 220 -19.00 21.24 -19.24
C ARG A 220 -20.12 22.25 -19.53
N GLU A 221 -21.37 21.80 -19.58
CA GLU A 221 -22.53 22.67 -19.79
C GLU A 221 -22.63 23.76 -18.72
N LYS A 222 -22.27 23.43 -17.46
CA LYS A 222 -22.25 24.39 -16.35
C LYS A 222 -21.17 25.45 -16.53
N ILE A 223 -20.00 25.09 -17.05
CA ILE A 223 -18.90 26.03 -17.29
C ILE A 223 -19.17 26.89 -18.53
N GLU A 224 -19.78 26.34 -19.58
CA GLU A 224 -20.14 27.09 -20.80
C GLU A 224 -21.22 28.16 -20.55
N LYS A 225 -22.12 27.94 -19.57
CA LYS A 225 -23.14 28.92 -19.18
C LYS A 225 -22.61 30.09 -18.33
N LYS A 226 -21.35 30.04 -17.88
CA LYS A 226 -20.74 31.11 -17.08
C LYS A 226 -20.28 32.26 -17.97
N SER A 227 -20.15 33.44 -17.38
CA SER A 227 -19.54 34.58 -18.08
C SER A 227 -18.07 34.32 -18.40
N LEU A 228 -17.51 35.05 -19.37
CA LEU A 228 -16.09 34.90 -19.76
C LEU A 228 -15.14 35.08 -18.56
N GLN A 229 -15.36 36.12 -17.75
CA GLN A 229 -14.57 36.39 -16.53
C GLN A 229 -14.67 35.28 -15.48
N GLU A 230 -15.83 34.62 -15.37
CA GLU A 230 -15.99 33.49 -14.45
C GLU A 230 -15.33 32.22 -14.99
N ARG A 231 -15.36 32.01 -16.30
CA ARG A 231 -14.77 30.84 -16.96
C ARG A 231 -13.24 30.84 -16.84
N GLU A 232 -12.61 32.00 -16.88
CA GLU A 232 -11.16 32.17 -16.69
C GLU A 232 -10.67 31.70 -15.31
N LYS A 233 -11.56 31.56 -14.32
CA LYS A 233 -11.20 31.04 -12.98
C LYS A 233 -11.01 29.52 -12.96
N TYR A 234 -11.41 28.82 -14.02
CA TYR A 234 -11.38 27.36 -14.12
C TYR A 234 -10.29 26.86 -15.05
N GLN A 235 -9.83 25.63 -14.80
CA GLN A 235 -8.89 24.95 -15.67
C GLN A 235 -9.56 24.49 -16.97
N PRO A 236 -8.82 24.48 -18.08
CA PRO A 236 -9.27 23.81 -19.29
C PRO A 236 -9.40 22.29 -19.06
N SER A 237 -10.38 21.69 -19.72
CA SER A 237 -10.53 20.23 -19.78
C SER A 237 -9.66 19.65 -20.90
N PHE A 238 -9.00 18.55 -20.61
CA PHE A 238 -8.16 17.78 -21.53
C PHE A 238 -8.68 16.35 -21.63
N GLU A 239 -8.41 15.66 -22.74
CA GLU A 239 -8.81 14.26 -22.95
C GLU A 239 -7.99 13.26 -22.13
N THR A 240 -6.80 13.67 -21.68
CA THR A 240 -5.89 12.86 -20.87
C THR A 240 -5.40 13.63 -19.66
N THR A 241 -5.16 12.92 -18.57
CA THR A 241 -4.61 13.47 -17.34
C THR A 241 -3.13 13.14 -17.22
N VAL A 242 -2.30 14.17 -17.15
CA VAL A 242 -0.86 14.02 -16.86
C VAL A 242 -0.70 13.98 -15.35
N LEU A 243 -0.08 12.92 -14.82
CA LEU A 243 0.23 12.83 -13.40
C LEU A 243 1.29 13.88 -13.03
N THR A 244 1.16 14.44 -11.83
CA THR A 244 2.06 15.47 -11.28
C THR A 244 2.94 14.87 -10.21
N GLU A 245 4.19 15.34 -10.14
CA GLU A 245 5.16 14.89 -9.13
C GLU A 245 4.61 15.09 -7.71
N CYS A 246 4.86 14.11 -6.85
CA CYS A 246 4.43 14.13 -5.45
C CYS A 246 5.46 13.43 -4.56
N SER A 247 5.26 13.51 -3.24
CA SER A 247 6.07 12.76 -2.29
C SER A 247 5.83 11.25 -2.46
N PRO A 248 6.87 10.42 -2.22
CA PRO A 248 6.72 8.98 -2.07
C PRO A 248 5.61 8.57 -1.12
N TRP A 249 4.95 7.44 -1.38
CA TRP A 249 4.05 6.81 -0.43
C TRP A 249 4.74 5.68 0.34
N PRO A 250 4.54 5.56 1.67
CA PRO A 250 3.87 6.52 2.55
C PRO A 250 4.70 7.81 2.68
N ASP A 251 4.05 8.95 2.98
CA ASP A 251 4.73 10.23 3.24
C ASP A 251 5.87 9.97 4.24
N GLY A 252 7.09 9.81 3.72
CA GLY A 252 8.26 9.55 4.53
C GLY A 252 8.50 10.80 5.35
N THR A 253 8.42 10.68 6.68
CA THR A 253 9.07 11.65 7.55
C THR A 253 10.53 11.68 7.13
N SER A 254 10.97 12.75 6.49
CA SER A 254 12.37 13.03 6.24
C SER A 254 13.10 13.11 7.58
N ILE A 255 13.51 11.98 8.13
CA ILE A 255 14.43 11.94 9.25
C ILE A 255 15.81 11.95 8.61
N ASN A 256 16.34 13.15 8.38
CA ASN A 256 17.77 13.36 8.38
C ASN A 256 18.13 14.81 8.74
N SER A 257 18.93 14.90 9.81
CA SER A 257 19.78 16.01 10.23
C SER A 257 19.13 17.29 10.77
N VAL A 258 18.86 17.29 12.08
CA VAL A 258 19.46 18.28 12.99
C VAL A 258 19.56 17.70 14.40
N SER A 259 20.79 17.75 14.91
CA SER A 259 21.32 17.63 16.26
C SER A 259 20.37 17.34 17.43
N SER A 260 20.74 16.32 18.20
CA SER A 260 20.84 16.30 19.67
C SER A 260 19.84 17.20 20.43
N THR A 261 18.79 16.60 20.99
CA THR A 261 18.36 16.86 22.36
C THR A 261 17.26 15.88 22.75
N LEU A 262 17.48 15.19 23.88
CA LEU A 262 16.45 14.44 24.60
C LEU A 262 15.22 15.32 24.83
N SER A 263 14.02 14.74 24.68
CA SER A 263 12.75 15.32 25.15
C SER A 263 11.65 14.25 25.13
N PRO A 264 10.65 14.32 26.03
CA PRO A 264 10.73 13.62 27.31
C PRO A 264 9.63 12.56 27.47
N ILE A 265 9.96 11.52 28.23
CA ILE A 265 9.01 10.55 28.77
C ILE A 265 8.05 11.31 29.70
N CYS A 266 6.76 11.27 29.40
CA CYS A 266 5.71 11.76 30.30
C CYS A 266 5.67 10.87 31.54
N HIS A 267 6.28 11.33 32.62
CA HIS A 267 6.12 10.77 33.95
C HIS A 267 4.69 11.05 34.44
N ILE A 268 3.87 10.01 34.55
CA ILE A 268 2.68 10.05 35.41
C ILE A 268 3.13 9.56 36.78
N SER A 269 3.41 10.52 37.66
CA SER A 269 3.63 10.30 39.09
C SER A 269 2.34 9.76 39.71
N THR A 270 2.41 8.57 40.31
CA THR A 270 1.40 8.13 41.28
C THR A 270 2.13 7.79 42.57
N SER A 271 2.00 8.70 43.53
CA SER A 271 2.54 8.62 44.89
C SER A 271 1.63 7.76 45.77
N HIS A 272 2.11 6.61 46.27
CA HIS A 272 1.55 5.96 47.46
C HIS A 272 2.69 5.25 48.23
N ASN A 273 2.97 5.75 49.43
CA ASN A 273 3.84 5.14 50.44
C ASN A 273 3.16 3.93 51.09
N PHE A 274 3.90 2.84 51.33
CA PHE A 274 3.85 2.03 52.56
C PHE A 274 5.19 1.28 52.73
N THR A 275 5.51 0.99 53.98
CA THR A 275 6.82 0.84 54.61
C THR A 275 7.28 -0.61 54.84
N ASP A 276 8.61 -0.77 54.81
CA ASP A 276 9.49 -1.60 55.68
C ASP A 276 9.66 -3.12 55.48
N GLY A 277 10.92 -3.57 55.53
CA GLY A 277 11.32 -4.93 55.94
C GLY A 277 12.24 -5.79 55.04
N ASP A 278 13.56 -5.61 55.22
CA ASP A 278 14.69 -6.58 55.21
C ASP A 278 15.09 -7.50 54.02
N ASP A 279 16.30 -7.19 53.50
CA ASP A 279 17.50 -8.02 53.21
C ASP A 279 17.41 -9.53 52.94
N ARG A 280 17.89 -9.96 51.75
CA ARG A 280 19.16 -10.72 51.58
C ARG A 280 19.51 -11.10 50.12
N ASP A 281 20.80 -10.89 49.84
CA ASP A 281 21.74 -11.56 48.91
C ASP A 281 21.73 -11.32 47.37
N CYS A 282 22.85 -10.74 46.94
CA CYS A 282 23.35 -10.52 45.59
C CYS A 282 23.89 -11.79 44.93
N SER A 283 23.72 -11.95 43.60
CA SER A 283 24.79 -11.72 42.60
C SER A 283 24.55 -12.42 41.24
N LEU A 284 24.56 -11.58 40.19
CA LEU A 284 25.17 -11.73 38.85
C LEU A 284 25.06 -13.06 38.06
N ASN A 285 24.21 -13.06 37.02
CA ASN A 285 24.52 -13.60 35.70
C ASN A 285 23.55 -12.99 34.67
N GLN A 286 23.96 -11.87 34.04
CA GLN A 286 23.17 -11.21 33.01
C GLN A 286 23.85 -11.44 31.64
N GLN A 287 23.55 -12.57 31.03
CA GLN A 287 23.79 -12.78 29.59
C GLN A 287 22.55 -12.28 28.85
N ARG A 288 22.60 -11.00 28.47
CA ARG A 288 21.53 -10.32 27.73
C ARG A 288 21.70 -10.62 26.25
N GLU A 289 21.23 -11.78 25.82
CA GLU A 289 21.05 -12.08 24.39
C GLU A 289 19.76 -11.43 23.91
N LEU A 290 19.94 -10.59 22.89
CA LEU A 290 18.89 -9.97 22.10
C LEU A 290 18.06 -11.06 21.41
N LEU A 291 16.83 -11.28 21.87
CA LEU A 291 15.84 -12.03 21.11
C LEU A 291 14.74 -11.09 20.62
N LEU A 292 14.58 -11.15 19.30
CA LEU A 292 13.57 -10.51 18.47
C LEU A 292 12.15 -10.64 19.04
N PRO A 293 11.21 -9.72 18.70
CA PRO A 293 9.80 -9.83 19.08
C PRO A 293 9.14 -10.99 18.32
N SER A 294 9.28 -12.19 18.88
CA SER A 294 8.61 -13.40 18.42
C SER A 294 7.14 -13.37 18.84
N CYS A 295 6.26 -13.72 17.90
CA CYS A 295 4.85 -14.12 18.02
C CYS A 295 4.13 -13.76 19.33
N SER A 296 3.12 -12.89 19.20
CA SER A 296 2.07 -12.58 20.19
C SER A 296 1.91 -13.65 21.27
N ALA A 297 2.32 -13.34 22.51
CA ALA A 297 2.15 -14.22 23.66
C ALA A 297 0.69 -14.68 23.73
N GLN A 298 0.45 -15.97 23.46
CA GLN A 298 -0.88 -16.55 23.49
C GLN A 298 -1.30 -16.76 24.95
N LEU A 299 -2.49 -16.30 25.34
CA LEU A 299 -3.01 -16.51 26.69
C LEU A 299 -3.13 -18.03 26.93
N VAL A 300 -2.47 -18.57 27.96
CA VAL A 300 -2.62 -19.98 28.36
C VAL A 300 -3.52 -20.10 29.59
N PRO A 301 -4.32 -21.18 29.72
CA PRO A 301 -5.21 -21.34 30.87
C PRO A 301 -4.51 -21.43 32.24
N SER A 302 -3.21 -21.72 32.27
CA SER A 302 -2.41 -21.82 33.49
C SER A 302 -1.91 -20.48 34.04
N LEU A 303 -2.15 -19.36 33.34
CA LEU A 303 -1.70 -18.04 33.77
C LEU A 303 -2.38 -17.58 35.06
N SER A 304 -1.59 -17.03 35.97
CA SER A 304 -2.06 -16.35 37.17
C SER A 304 -2.83 -15.07 36.82
N HIS A 305 -3.56 -14.54 37.81
CA HIS A 305 -4.33 -13.30 37.67
C HIS A 305 -3.46 -12.10 37.26
N GLN A 306 -2.22 -12.02 37.77
CA GLN A 306 -1.28 -10.94 37.45
C GLN A 306 -0.75 -11.04 36.02
N GLU A 307 -0.43 -12.25 35.57
CA GLU A 307 0.03 -12.50 34.19
C GLU A 307 -1.10 -12.30 33.18
N ALA A 308 -2.35 -12.64 33.54
CA ALA A 308 -3.52 -12.36 32.72
C ALA A 308 -3.76 -10.84 32.56
N GLN A 309 -3.51 -10.04 33.60
CA GLN A 309 -3.56 -8.58 33.52
C GLN A 309 -2.46 -8.02 32.61
N GLU A 310 -1.25 -8.56 32.71
CA GLU A 310 -0.14 -8.16 31.86
C GLU A 310 -0.43 -8.47 30.39
N TRP A 311 -1.01 -9.64 30.12
CA TRP A 311 -1.47 -10.01 28.78
C TRP A 311 -2.54 -9.06 28.24
N LEU A 312 -3.51 -8.64 29.06
CA LEU A 312 -4.52 -7.65 28.67
C LEU A 312 -3.88 -6.29 28.33
N CYS A 313 -2.89 -5.85 29.11
CA CYS A 313 -2.12 -4.63 28.82
C CYS A 313 -1.37 -4.74 27.48
N GLN A 314 -0.70 -5.86 27.23
CA GLN A 314 0.06 -6.11 26.00
C GLN A 314 -0.85 -6.21 24.75
N ASN A 315 -2.08 -6.71 24.90
CA ASN A 315 -3.03 -6.90 23.80
C ASN A 315 -4.01 -5.73 23.60
N ARG A 316 -3.67 -4.52 24.09
CA ARG A 316 -4.46 -3.28 23.94
C ARG A 316 -5.85 -3.35 24.61
N PHE A 317 -5.96 -4.11 25.71
CA PHE A 317 -7.14 -4.22 26.58
C PHE A 317 -6.90 -3.63 27.98
N SER A 318 -5.95 -2.69 28.12
CA SER A 318 -5.54 -2.10 29.39
C SER A 318 -6.68 -1.42 30.18
N SER A 319 -7.68 -0.89 29.48
CA SER A 319 -8.90 -0.31 30.07
C SER A 319 -9.70 -1.31 30.92
N PHE A 320 -9.55 -2.61 30.66
CA PHE A 320 -10.29 -3.68 31.33
C PHE A 320 -9.48 -4.40 32.43
N CYS A 321 -8.20 -4.05 32.64
CA CYS A 321 -7.34 -4.72 33.63
C CYS A 321 -7.87 -4.62 35.06
N ARG A 322 -8.55 -3.52 35.42
CA ARG A 322 -9.20 -3.38 36.72
C ARG A 322 -10.42 -4.29 36.86
N LEU A 323 -11.24 -4.41 35.82
CA LEU A 323 -12.42 -5.29 35.82
C LEU A 323 -12.03 -6.77 35.92
N PHE A 324 -10.98 -7.19 35.23
CA PHE A 324 -10.51 -8.58 35.24
C PHE A 324 -9.40 -8.86 36.26
N SER A 325 -9.20 -7.98 37.25
CA SER A 325 -8.10 -8.08 38.23
C SER A 325 -8.09 -9.35 39.06
N LYS A 326 -9.24 -10.01 39.20
CA LYS A 326 -9.42 -11.27 39.92
C LYS A 326 -9.71 -12.46 39.01
N PHE A 327 -9.47 -12.34 37.69
CA PHE A 327 -9.69 -13.43 36.74
C PHE A 327 -8.37 -14.05 36.29
N SER A 328 -8.22 -15.36 36.48
CA SER A 328 -7.07 -16.11 35.98
C SER A 328 -7.20 -16.37 34.48
N GLY A 329 -6.12 -16.87 33.86
CA GLY A 329 -6.19 -17.35 32.48
C GLY A 329 -7.31 -18.37 32.28
N ALA A 330 -7.49 -19.31 33.22
CA ALA A 330 -8.57 -20.29 33.18
C ALA A 330 -9.97 -19.65 33.22
N ASP A 331 -10.17 -18.60 34.03
CA ASP A 331 -11.46 -17.94 34.17
C ASP A 331 -11.83 -17.16 32.90
N LEU A 332 -10.86 -16.44 32.33
CA LEU A 332 -11.01 -15.77 31.04
C LEU A 332 -11.33 -16.78 29.92
N PHE A 333 -10.76 -17.98 29.98
CA PHE A 333 -11.11 -19.08 29.06
C PHE A 333 -12.52 -19.66 29.33
N LYS A 334 -13.09 -19.56 30.53
CA LYS A 334 -14.43 -20.10 30.80
C LYS A 334 -15.56 -19.15 30.40
N MET A 335 -15.27 -17.86 30.26
CA MET A 335 -16.29 -16.86 29.90
C MET A 335 -16.75 -16.99 28.44
N SER A 336 -18.07 -16.86 28.23
CA SER A 336 -18.66 -16.89 26.90
C SER A 336 -18.59 -15.52 26.22
N ARG A 337 -18.70 -15.52 24.89
CA ARG A 337 -18.74 -14.29 24.07
C ARG A 337 -19.77 -13.27 24.58
N ASN A 338 -20.93 -13.74 25.02
CA ASN A 338 -22.02 -12.87 25.49
C ASN A 338 -21.63 -12.12 26.78
N TYR A 339 -20.91 -12.78 27.69
CA TYR A 339 -20.41 -12.12 28.91
C TYR A 339 -19.36 -11.06 28.59
N PHE A 340 -18.42 -11.34 27.68
CA PHE A 340 -17.45 -10.34 27.24
C PHE A 340 -18.12 -9.13 26.58
N VAL A 341 -19.13 -9.37 25.73
CA VAL A 341 -19.90 -8.29 25.09
C VAL A 341 -20.68 -7.46 26.12
N GLN A 342 -21.22 -8.10 27.17
CA GLN A 342 -21.94 -7.40 28.22
C GLN A 342 -21.03 -6.56 29.11
N ILE A 343 -19.81 -7.04 29.40
CA ILE A 343 -18.86 -6.40 30.31
C ILE A 343 -18.02 -5.32 29.60
N CYS A 344 -17.54 -5.61 28.39
CA CYS A 344 -16.62 -4.75 27.64
C CYS A 344 -17.32 -3.93 26.53
N GLY A 345 -18.60 -4.21 26.26
CA GLY A 345 -19.34 -3.65 25.14
C GLY A 345 -19.22 -4.48 23.84
N PRO A 346 -20.09 -4.25 22.83
CA PRO A 346 -20.17 -5.10 21.64
C PRO A 346 -18.87 -5.21 20.86
N ALA A 347 -18.15 -4.11 20.66
CA ALA A 347 -16.91 -4.10 19.88
C ALA A 347 -15.74 -4.75 20.64
N ASP A 348 -15.46 -4.27 21.86
CA ASP A 348 -14.30 -4.75 22.62
C ASP A 348 -14.52 -6.15 23.21
N GLY A 349 -15.75 -6.53 23.54
CA GLY A 349 -16.08 -7.88 24.00
C GLY A 349 -15.88 -8.95 22.92
N ILE A 350 -16.24 -8.67 21.66
CA ILE A 350 -15.97 -9.59 20.54
C ILE A 350 -14.46 -9.69 20.28
N ARG A 351 -13.75 -8.55 20.29
CA ARG A 351 -12.29 -8.51 20.09
C ARG A 351 -11.55 -9.29 21.18
N LEU A 352 -11.93 -9.11 22.43
CA LEU A 352 -11.33 -9.80 23.57
C LEU A 352 -11.61 -11.31 23.53
N PHE A 353 -12.86 -11.70 23.26
CA PHE A 353 -13.21 -13.11 23.11
C PHE A 353 -12.41 -13.79 21.99
N ASN A 354 -12.26 -13.14 20.83
CA ASN A 354 -11.47 -13.68 19.72
C ASN A 354 -9.96 -13.67 20.00
N ALA A 355 -9.45 -12.72 20.78
CA ALA A 355 -8.04 -12.73 21.19
C ALA A 355 -7.72 -13.89 22.16
N ILE A 356 -8.68 -14.25 23.02
CA ILE A 356 -8.53 -15.35 24.00
C ILE A 356 -8.82 -16.72 23.38
N LYS A 357 -9.86 -16.81 22.54
CA LYS A 357 -10.40 -18.08 21.99
C LYS A 357 -10.14 -18.30 20.51
N GLY A 358 -9.68 -17.28 19.81
CA GLY A 358 -9.33 -17.37 18.40
C GLY A 358 -8.20 -18.36 18.24
N ARG A 359 -8.39 -19.33 17.33
CA ARG A 359 -7.33 -20.25 16.96
C ARG A 359 -6.24 -19.44 16.28
N CYS A 360 -5.02 -19.49 16.81
CA CYS A 360 -3.84 -19.08 16.05
C CYS A 360 -3.87 -19.87 14.73
N ILE A 361 -3.78 -19.18 13.60
CA ILE A 361 -3.80 -19.83 12.27
C ILE A 361 -2.59 -20.75 12.26
N GLN A 362 -2.81 -22.07 12.29
CA GLN A 362 -1.71 -23.01 12.20
C GLN A 362 -1.02 -22.81 10.85
N PRO A 363 0.30 -22.61 10.81
CA PRO A 363 1.02 -22.59 9.55
C PRO A 363 0.78 -23.93 8.86
N CYS A 364 0.10 -23.89 7.71
CA CYS A 364 -0.18 -25.09 6.92
C CYS A 364 1.09 -25.68 6.30
N LEU A 365 2.19 -24.94 6.34
CA LEU A 365 3.46 -25.32 5.75
C LEU A 365 4.61 -24.69 6.54
N THR A 366 5.53 -25.53 7.02
CA THR A 366 6.81 -25.11 7.60
C THR A 366 7.90 -25.47 6.59
N VAL A 367 8.57 -24.47 6.03
CA VAL A 367 9.65 -24.67 5.05
C VAL A 367 10.99 -24.62 5.78
N TYR A 368 11.77 -25.70 5.65
CA TYR A 368 13.15 -25.75 6.13
C TYR A 368 14.10 -25.43 4.97
N VAL A 369 14.95 -24.43 5.15
CA VAL A 369 15.98 -24.04 4.17
C VAL A 369 17.34 -24.30 4.78
N SER A 370 18.18 -25.07 4.09
CA SER A 370 19.60 -25.26 4.45
C SER A 370 20.49 -24.62 3.39
N LEU A 371 21.51 -23.88 3.82
CA LEU A 371 22.54 -23.38 2.91
C LEU A 371 23.41 -24.54 2.40
N GLN A 372 23.40 -24.72 1.07
CA GLN A 372 24.26 -25.70 0.40
C GLN A 372 25.71 -25.22 0.50
N LYS A 373 26.56 -25.92 1.25
CA LYS A 373 28.00 -25.66 1.25
C LYS A 373 28.58 -26.04 -0.11
N ASN A 374 29.06 -25.06 -0.86
CA ASN A 374 29.87 -25.26 -2.06
C ASN A 374 31.17 -25.98 -1.67
N LYS A 375 31.25 -27.30 -1.94
CA LYS A 375 32.52 -28.04 -1.94
C LYS A 375 33.21 -27.81 -3.28
N ASN A 376 33.96 -26.71 -3.39
CA ASN A 376 35.03 -26.63 -4.38
C ASN A 376 36.23 -27.41 -3.82
N GLN A 377 36.51 -28.58 -4.41
CA GLN A 377 37.82 -29.24 -4.32
C GLN A 377 38.52 -29.15 -5.68
N PRO A 378 39.82 -28.89 -5.75
CA PRO A 378 40.66 -29.41 -6.83
C PRO A 378 41.15 -30.83 -6.49
N ASN A 379 41.22 -31.66 -7.53
CA ASN A 379 41.65 -33.07 -7.54
C ASN A 379 42.94 -33.38 -6.76
N SER A 380 42.89 -34.45 -5.97
CA SER A 380 43.95 -35.47 -5.94
C SER A 380 43.40 -36.84 -5.47
N LYS A 381 43.63 -37.88 -6.28
CA LYS A 381 43.60 -39.33 -5.94
C LYS A 381 45.04 -39.84 -6.09
N PRO A 382 45.48 -40.98 -5.50
CA PRO A 382 44.74 -42.22 -5.14
C PRO A 382 44.98 -42.65 -3.66
N CYS A 383 44.49 -43.74 -3.04
CA CYS A 383 44.08 -45.10 -3.43
C CYS A 383 43.30 -45.80 -2.28
N SER A 384 42.60 -46.88 -2.64
CA SER A 384 42.16 -48.08 -1.85
C SER A 384 41.17 -48.01 -0.67
N ASP A 385 40.02 -48.66 -0.92
CA ASP A 385 39.20 -49.59 -0.11
C ASP A 385 38.76 -49.23 1.32
N ASP A 386 37.45 -49.02 1.53
CA ASP A 386 36.55 -50.05 2.10
C ASP A 386 35.09 -49.56 2.22
N ASP A 387 34.17 -50.51 2.05
CA ASP A 387 32.71 -50.41 2.03
C ASP A 387 32.05 -49.75 3.27
N LYS A 388 30.96 -48.98 3.04
CA LYS A 388 29.58 -49.26 3.54
C LYS A 388 28.65 -48.02 3.52
N GLY A 389 27.55 -48.14 2.78
CA GLY A 389 26.25 -47.46 3.00
C GLY A 389 26.19 -45.99 2.54
N GLN A 390 25.10 -45.45 1.97
CA GLN A 390 23.71 -45.85 1.94
C GLN A 390 22.96 -44.95 0.93
N TRP A 391 22.01 -45.54 0.21
CA TRP A 391 20.78 -44.99 -0.40
C TRP A 391 20.83 -43.68 -1.20
N GLY A 392 20.93 -43.84 -2.53
CA GLY A 392 20.37 -42.87 -3.46
C GLY A 392 18.84 -42.97 -3.50
N TYR A 393 18.18 -41.82 -3.47
CA TYR A 393 16.81 -41.67 -3.98
C TYR A 393 16.74 -40.43 -4.85
N THR A 394 16.85 -40.65 -6.15
CA THR A 394 16.19 -39.83 -7.16
C THR A 394 14.69 -40.08 -7.08
N SER A 395 13.88 -39.04 -6.88
CA SER A 395 12.49 -39.09 -7.33
C SER A 395 11.94 -37.69 -7.59
N TRP A 396 11.20 -37.64 -8.68
CA TRP A 396 10.63 -36.50 -9.36
C TRP A 396 9.42 -35.92 -8.61
N PHE A 397 9.21 -34.62 -8.81
CA PHE A 397 7.97 -33.92 -8.51
C PHE A 397 6.81 -34.53 -9.31
N GLN A 398 5.72 -34.86 -8.62
CA GLN A 398 4.41 -34.96 -9.26
C GLN A 398 3.34 -34.40 -8.33
N MET A 399 2.85 -33.20 -8.67
CA MET A 399 1.69 -32.58 -8.04
C MET A 399 0.41 -33.26 -8.54
N ARG A 400 -0.50 -33.54 -7.61
CA ARG A 400 -1.94 -33.56 -7.84
C ARG A 400 -2.58 -32.51 -6.95
#